data_AF-A0A537ZJV1-F1
#
_entry.id   AF-A0A537ZJV1-F1
#
_cell.length_a   1.000
_cell.length_b   1.000
_cell.length_c   1.000
_cell.angle_alpha   90.00
_cell.angle_beta   90.00
_cell.angle_gamma   90.00
#
_symmetry.space_group_name_H-M   'P 1'
#
loop_
_entity.id
_entity.type
_entity.pdbx_description
1 polymer ?
#
loop_
_entity_poly.entity_id
_entity_poly.type
_entity_poly.pdbx_seq_one_letter_code
_entity_poly.pdbx_strand_id
1 'polypeptide(L)'
;MPSELSRRSFIAAGGAFGVLALAPPARVRSLLEAARAATGDGRFLTKHEVATLRAATARFVPGPPYDPDPGALQAGAAEAIDLMLGAFRVRPPLIHAGGPFSGRAGGRRDDFAHFVPLDRLATLGWRIRLEGSRGMRSREFAGPVVGLQEIYRKGLAHLDERSRSAYGVDFAAAPPPAQDAILSDQSDSDTQEFVGAALANTLEAMYGAPEYGGNRKLVGWTPNRWLGDRQPAGFSPAQVSSPDPGPRVGPAAAALFSAWLAAREKGRP
;
A
#
# COMPACT_ATOMS: atom_id res chain seq x y z
N MET A 1 -35.09 28.60 26.47
CA MET A 1 -33.88 28.30 25.67
C MET A 1 -32.66 28.91 26.35
N PRO A 2 -31.84 28.10 27.03
CA PRO A 2 -30.39 28.32 27.12
C PRO A 2 -29.67 27.40 26.11
N SER A 3 -28.65 27.94 25.45
CA SER A 3 -27.85 27.31 24.40
C SER A 3 -26.77 26.38 24.96
N GLU A 4 -26.77 25.11 24.52
CA GLU A 4 -25.67 24.17 24.78
C GLU A 4 -24.46 24.45 23.88
N LEU A 5 -23.29 24.37 24.49
CA LEU A 5 -21.97 24.58 23.89
C LEU A 5 -21.68 23.51 22.82
N SER A 6 -21.41 23.93 21.59
CA SER A 6 -21.12 23.04 20.46
C SER A 6 -19.62 22.95 20.15
N ARG A 7 -19.21 21.79 19.64
CA ARG A 7 -17.87 21.28 19.33
C ARG A 7 -16.89 22.23 18.62
N ARG A 8 -17.36 23.37 18.09
CA ARG A 8 -16.55 24.39 17.44
C ARG A 8 -15.70 25.24 18.41
N SER A 9 -16.04 25.28 19.70
CA SER A 9 -15.25 26.04 20.69
C SER A 9 -14.00 25.30 21.21
N PHE A 10 -13.86 24.00 20.95
CA PHE A 10 -12.74 23.19 21.49
C PHE A 10 -11.50 23.15 20.56
N ILE A 11 -11.63 23.48 19.28
CA ILE A 11 -10.52 23.38 18.31
C ILE A 11 -9.77 24.71 18.13
N ALA A 12 -10.27 25.81 18.71
CA ALA A 12 -9.73 27.15 18.48
C ALA A 12 -8.58 27.59 19.42
N ALA A 13 -7.99 26.71 20.25
CA ALA A 13 -6.91 27.11 21.17
C ALA A 13 -5.74 26.12 21.21
N GLY A 14 -4.72 26.39 20.38
CA GLY A 14 -3.30 25.97 20.48
C GLY A 14 -2.90 24.84 21.44
N GLY A 15 -3.28 23.59 21.14
CA GLY A 15 -3.22 22.50 22.13
C GLY A 15 -2.01 21.55 22.14
N ALA A 16 -1.09 21.58 21.18
CA ALA A 16 -0.02 20.56 21.13
C ALA A 16 1.35 21.04 21.65
N PHE A 17 1.83 22.21 21.19
CA PHE A 17 3.19 22.66 21.53
C PHE A 17 3.31 23.36 22.90
N GLY A 18 2.29 24.12 23.32
CA GLY A 18 2.33 24.82 24.62
C GLY A 18 2.26 23.89 25.83
N VAL A 19 1.67 22.71 25.68
CA VAL A 19 1.50 21.72 26.76
C VAL A 19 2.80 20.97 27.07
N LEU A 20 3.68 20.80 26.09
CA LEU A 20 4.95 20.08 26.26
C LEU A 20 5.99 20.87 27.07
N ALA A 21 6.01 22.21 26.96
CA ALA A 21 6.94 23.07 27.69
C ALA A 21 6.64 23.17 29.20
N LEU A 22 5.40 22.91 29.61
CA LEU A 22 4.94 22.92 31.01
C LEU A 22 4.85 21.51 31.62
N ALA A 23 5.15 20.47 30.85
CA ALA A 23 5.10 19.10 31.33
C ALA A 23 6.37 18.76 32.15
N PRO A 24 6.25 18.03 33.28
CA PRO A 24 7.41 17.58 34.04
C PRO A 24 8.39 16.81 33.15
N PRO A 25 9.72 16.94 33.32
CA PRO A 25 10.72 16.26 32.49
C PRO A 25 10.50 14.74 32.41
N ALA A 26 9.97 14.13 33.47
CA ALA A 26 9.61 12.72 33.50
C ALA A 26 8.46 12.36 32.54
N ARG A 27 7.50 13.27 32.32
CA ARG A 27 6.35 13.10 31.42
C ARG A 27 6.73 13.36 29.95
N VAL A 28 7.63 14.32 29.70
CA VAL A 28 8.26 14.51 28.38
C VAL A 28 9.14 13.31 28.02
N ARG A 29 9.91 12.79 28.99
CA ARG A 29 10.69 11.57 28.83
C ARG A 29 9.80 10.35 28.62
N SER A 30 8.67 10.20 29.32
CA SER A 30 7.73 9.10 29.08
C SER A 30 7.03 9.20 27.73
N LEU A 31 6.81 10.40 27.19
CA LEU A 31 6.30 10.62 25.82
C LEU A 31 7.36 10.31 24.76
N LEU A 32 8.61 10.73 24.98
CA LEU A 32 9.76 10.36 24.16
C LEU A 32 10.05 8.85 24.24
N GLU A 33 9.86 8.23 25.39
CA GLU A 33 9.98 6.78 25.57
C GLU A 33 8.77 6.02 25.04
N ALA A 34 7.56 6.60 25.05
CA ALA A 34 6.41 6.06 24.34
C ALA A 34 6.57 6.17 22.80
N ALA A 35 7.19 7.26 22.30
CA ALA A 35 7.59 7.40 20.91
C ALA A 35 8.74 6.43 20.54
N ARG A 36 9.69 6.19 21.46
CA ARG A 36 10.70 5.12 21.38
C ARG A 36 10.16 3.73 21.74
N ALA A 37 8.92 3.58 22.16
CA ALA A 37 8.23 2.29 22.35
C ALA A 37 7.24 2.02 21.21
N ALA A 38 6.88 3.06 20.45
CA ALA A 38 6.24 2.94 19.14
C ALA A 38 7.19 2.35 18.08
N THR A 39 8.49 2.24 18.39
CA THR A 39 9.53 1.55 17.59
C THR A 39 9.48 0.02 17.75
N GLY A 40 8.28 -0.55 17.80
CA GLY A 40 8.07 -1.98 17.98
C GLY A 40 6.68 -2.43 17.51
N ASP A 41 6.55 -3.20 16.43
CA ASP A 41 7.34 -3.18 15.20
C ASP A 41 6.36 -3.72 14.13
N GLY A 42 6.19 -3.01 13.01
CA GLY A 42 5.71 -3.68 11.81
C GLY A 42 6.68 -4.81 11.44
N ARG A 43 6.32 -5.59 10.44
CA ARG A 43 7.12 -6.74 10.02
C ARG A 43 8.52 -6.31 9.61
N PHE A 44 8.68 -5.16 8.97
CA PHE A 44 9.95 -4.51 8.66
C PHE A 44 10.02 -3.04 9.09
N LEU A 45 8.93 -2.31 8.85
CA LEU A 45 8.74 -0.89 9.15
C LEU A 45 8.28 -0.68 10.60
N THR A 46 8.48 0.51 11.14
CA THR A 46 7.89 0.93 12.42
C THR A 46 6.39 1.19 12.28
N LYS A 47 5.67 1.30 13.40
CA LYS A 47 4.22 1.64 13.37
C LYS A 47 3.95 2.98 12.69
N HIS A 48 4.82 3.95 12.90
CA HIS A 48 4.74 5.28 12.28
C HIS A 48 4.92 5.19 10.77
N GLU A 49 6.00 4.53 10.31
CA GLU A 49 6.26 4.32 8.89
C GLU A 49 5.10 3.57 8.19
N VAL A 50 4.50 2.57 8.83
CA VAL A 50 3.30 1.90 8.29
C VAL A 50 2.11 2.85 8.22
N ALA A 51 1.93 3.76 9.18
CA ALA A 51 0.85 4.75 9.12
C ALA A 51 1.04 5.74 7.96
N THR A 52 2.28 6.22 7.75
CA THR A 52 2.65 7.04 6.60
C THR A 52 2.42 6.29 5.28
N LEU A 53 2.81 5.00 5.22
CA LEU A 53 2.58 4.16 4.05
C LEU A 53 1.08 3.92 3.78
N ARG A 54 0.26 3.71 4.81
CA ARG A 54 -1.21 3.61 4.65
C ARG A 54 -1.78 4.87 4.04
N ALA A 55 -1.37 6.05 4.53
CA ALA A 55 -1.82 7.32 3.98
C ALA A 55 -1.44 7.45 2.50
N ALA A 56 -0.20 7.11 2.13
CA ALA A 56 0.24 7.15 0.74
C ALA A 56 -0.53 6.16 -0.16
N THR A 57 -0.63 4.90 0.25
CA THR A 57 -1.34 3.86 -0.52
C THR A 57 -2.83 4.15 -0.68
N ALA A 58 -3.47 4.78 0.31
CA ALA A 58 -4.85 5.26 0.23
C ALA A 58 -5.07 6.37 -0.81
N ARG A 59 -4.01 7.10 -1.19
CA ARG A 59 -4.07 8.07 -2.30
C ARG A 59 -3.87 7.39 -3.66
N PHE A 60 -3.05 6.35 -3.73
CA PHE A 60 -2.80 5.59 -4.96
C PHE A 60 -4.02 4.80 -5.43
N VAL A 61 -4.67 4.08 -4.53
CA VAL A 61 -5.91 3.34 -4.81
C VAL A 61 -6.95 3.74 -3.76
N PRO A 62 -7.74 4.81 -4.03
CA PRO A 62 -8.76 5.30 -3.13
C PRO A 62 -9.84 4.24 -2.86
N GLY A 63 -10.45 4.35 -1.69
CA GLY A 63 -11.64 3.58 -1.31
C GLY A 63 -12.64 4.50 -0.59
N PRO A 64 -13.62 3.94 0.15
CA PRO A 64 -14.60 4.74 0.84
C PRO A 64 -13.95 5.70 1.85
N PRO A 65 -14.46 6.95 1.99
CA PRO A 65 -15.69 7.47 1.36
C PRO A 65 -15.50 8.09 -0.04
N TYR A 66 -14.29 8.13 -0.59
CA TYR A 66 -14.01 8.82 -1.86
C TYR A 66 -14.39 8.00 -3.09
N ASP A 67 -14.30 6.67 -2.97
CA ASP A 67 -14.73 5.71 -3.97
C ASP A 67 -15.69 4.70 -3.31
N PRO A 68 -16.84 4.35 -3.92
CA PRO A 68 -17.71 3.31 -3.38
C PRO A 68 -17.04 1.93 -3.36
N ASP A 69 -16.11 1.65 -4.26
CA ASP A 69 -15.38 0.38 -4.31
C ASP A 69 -14.25 0.36 -3.27
N PRO A 70 -13.91 -0.83 -2.70
CA PRO A 70 -12.81 -0.94 -1.76
C PRO A 70 -11.46 -0.52 -2.37
N GLY A 71 -10.65 0.21 -1.59
CA GLY A 71 -9.32 0.65 -1.99
C GLY A 71 -8.19 -0.04 -1.22
N ALA A 72 -6.99 0.54 -1.31
CA ALA A 72 -5.76 0.03 -0.69
C ALA A 72 -5.89 -0.21 0.83
N LEU A 73 -6.65 0.65 1.53
CA LEU A 73 -6.89 0.50 2.97
C LEU A 73 -7.69 -0.77 3.29
N GLN A 74 -8.77 -1.01 2.56
CA GLN A 74 -9.61 -2.20 2.74
C GLN A 74 -8.84 -3.48 2.35
N ALA A 75 -8.01 -3.41 1.32
CA ALA A 75 -7.16 -4.51 0.89
C ALA A 75 -5.99 -4.80 1.82
N GLY A 76 -5.58 -3.84 2.67
CA GLY A 76 -4.42 -3.99 3.55
C GLY A 76 -3.09 -3.85 2.82
N ALA A 77 -3.03 -3.02 1.78
CA ALA A 77 -1.87 -2.93 0.89
C ALA A 77 -0.58 -2.53 1.62
N ALA A 78 -0.65 -1.54 2.52
CA ALA A 78 0.50 -1.10 3.29
C ALA A 78 1.11 -2.21 4.17
N GLU A 79 0.28 -3.06 4.80
CA GLU A 79 0.80 -4.17 5.59
C GLU A 79 1.36 -5.30 4.72
N ALA A 80 0.80 -5.53 3.54
CA ALA A 80 1.34 -6.50 2.57
C ALA A 80 2.73 -6.08 2.10
N ILE A 81 2.91 -4.79 1.84
CA ILE A 81 4.22 -4.21 1.50
C ILE A 81 5.19 -4.38 2.68
N ASP A 82 4.77 -4.07 3.90
CA ASP A 82 5.59 -4.27 5.11
C ASP A 82 6.00 -5.75 5.31
N LEU A 83 5.07 -6.68 5.05
CA LEU A 83 5.36 -8.13 5.03
C LEU A 83 6.41 -8.49 3.97
N MET A 84 6.29 -7.96 2.74
CA MET A 84 7.24 -8.19 1.65
C MET A 84 8.63 -7.63 1.99
N LEU A 85 8.70 -6.39 2.51
CA LEU A 85 9.97 -5.79 2.96
C LEU A 85 10.63 -6.63 4.06
N GLY A 86 9.82 -7.29 4.89
CA GLY A 86 10.24 -8.20 5.95
C GLY A 86 10.36 -9.67 5.54
N ALA A 87 10.24 -10.02 4.26
CA ALA A 87 10.03 -11.42 3.82
C ALA A 87 11.10 -12.40 4.32
N PHE A 88 12.36 -11.98 4.44
CA PHE A 88 13.47 -12.81 4.93
C PHE A 88 13.61 -12.88 6.47
N ARG A 89 12.72 -12.26 7.24
CA ARG A 89 12.69 -12.36 8.71
C ARG A 89 12.06 -13.67 9.21
N VAL A 90 11.42 -14.44 8.33
CA VAL A 90 10.82 -15.74 8.61
C VAL A 90 11.38 -16.84 7.70
N ARG A 91 11.13 -18.11 8.04
CA ARG A 91 11.57 -19.28 7.26
C ARG A 91 10.40 -20.24 7.05
N PRO A 92 10.11 -20.66 5.81
CA PRO A 92 10.65 -20.14 4.55
C PRO A 92 10.29 -18.65 4.34
N PRO A 93 11.07 -17.90 3.55
CA PRO A 93 10.80 -16.48 3.35
C PRO A 93 9.48 -16.28 2.60
N LEU A 94 8.77 -15.18 2.89
CA LEU A 94 7.46 -14.86 2.29
C LEU A 94 7.58 -14.35 0.84
N ILE A 95 8.15 -15.18 -0.04
CA ILE A 95 8.50 -14.82 -1.42
C ILE A 95 7.71 -15.63 -2.45
N HIS A 96 7.67 -16.95 -2.28
CA HIS A 96 6.91 -17.83 -3.16
C HIS A 96 5.94 -18.65 -2.32
N ALA A 97 4.66 -18.34 -2.44
CA ALA A 97 3.58 -19.20 -1.98
C ALA A 97 3.65 -20.55 -2.71
N GLY A 98 3.21 -21.61 -2.03
CA GLY A 98 3.10 -22.94 -2.61
C GLY A 98 1.98 -23.04 -3.65
N GLY A 99 1.74 -24.24 -4.14
CA GLY A 99 0.74 -24.52 -5.14
C GLY A 99 0.53 -26.01 -5.34
N PRO A 100 -0.42 -26.40 -6.21
CA PRO A 100 -1.20 -25.53 -7.09
C PRO A 100 -2.56 -25.08 -6.54
N PHE A 101 -2.97 -25.53 -5.35
CA PHE A 101 -4.33 -25.29 -4.85
C PHE A 101 -4.37 -24.23 -3.75
N SER A 102 -5.34 -23.32 -3.82
CA SER A 102 -5.49 -22.21 -2.85
C SER A 102 -6.64 -22.42 -1.85
N GLY A 103 -7.20 -23.63 -1.78
CA GLY A 103 -8.37 -23.94 -0.95
C GLY A 103 -9.68 -23.28 -1.41
N ARG A 104 -9.63 -22.35 -2.37
CA ARG A 104 -10.80 -21.66 -2.95
C ARG A 104 -11.64 -22.62 -3.79
N ALA A 105 -12.85 -22.17 -4.13
CA ALA A 105 -13.79 -22.87 -5.02
C ALA A 105 -14.10 -24.33 -4.61
N GLY A 106 -14.18 -24.61 -3.31
CA GLY A 106 -14.45 -25.96 -2.79
C GLY A 106 -13.23 -26.88 -2.75
N GLY A 107 -12.02 -26.33 -2.91
CA GLY A 107 -10.77 -27.07 -2.77
C GLY A 107 -10.55 -27.57 -1.34
N ARG A 108 -10.09 -28.82 -1.20
CA ARG A 108 -9.73 -29.43 0.10
C ARG A 108 -8.29 -29.17 0.52
N ARG A 109 -7.48 -28.59 -0.36
CA ARG A 109 -6.05 -28.30 -0.14
C ARG A 109 -5.80 -26.81 -0.34
N ASP A 110 -5.03 -26.24 0.57
CA ASP A 110 -4.53 -24.87 0.49
C ASP A 110 -2.99 -24.89 0.56
N ASP A 111 -2.39 -25.20 -0.58
CA ASP A 111 -0.95 -25.17 -0.77
C ASP A 111 -0.43 -23.72 -0.82
N PHE A 112 -1.27 -22.75 -1.20
CA PHE A 112 -0.90 -21.33 -1.25
C PHE A 112 -0.61 -20.76 0.15
N ALA A 113 -1.28 -21.27 1.19
CA ALA A 113 -0.99 -20.94 2.58
C ALA A 113 0.44 -21.33 3.04
N HIS A 114 1.14 -22.18 2.29
CA HIS A 114 2.44 -22.72 2.66
C HIS A 114 3.53 -22.21 1.71
N PHE A 115 4.37 -21.30 2.18
CA PHE A 115 5.49 -20.77 1.38
C PHE A 115 6.58 -21.82 1.16
N VAL A 116 7.27 -21.74 0.02
CA VAL A 116 8.32 -22.70 -0.35
C VAL A 116 9.72 -22.13 -0.14
N PRO A 117 10.71 -22.96 0.22
CA PRO A 117 12.10 -22.54 0.28
C PRO A 117 12.61 -22.08 -1.09
N LEU A 118 13.47 -21.06 -1.09
CA LEU A 118 14.14 -20.58 -2.29
C LEU A 118 15.46 -21.33 -2.50
N ASP A 119 15.81 -21.57 -3.77
CA ASP A 119 17.18 -21.96 -4.11
C ASP A 119 18.16 -20.78 -3.88
N ARG A 120 19.45 -21.04 -4.10
CA ARG A 120 20.51 -20.05 -3.85
C ARG A 120 20.40 -18.82 -4.76
N LEU A 121 20.04 -19.01 -6.03
CA LEU A 121 19.97 -17.93 -7.01
C LEU A 121 18.75 -17.05 -6.77
N ALA A 122 17.58 -17.66 -6.54
CA ALA A 122 16.36 -16.96 -6.15
C ALA A 122 16.57 -16.20 -4.83
N THR A 123 17.21 -16.82 -3.82
CA THR A 123 17.56 -16.13 -2.57
C THR A 123 18.44 -14.91 -2.83
N LEU A 124 19.47 -15.03 -3.67
CA LEU A 124 20.36 -13.93 -4.00
C LEU A 124 19.60 -12.79 -4.70
N GLY A 125 18.83 -13.09 -5.74
CA GLY A 125 18.06 -12.11 -6.50
C GLY A 125 17.06 -11.34 -5.63
N TRP A 126 16.30 -12.06 -4.80
CA TRP A 126 15.33 -11.42 -3.90
C TRP A 126 15.98 -10.58 -2.80
N ARG A 127 17.13 -11.01 -2.27
CA ARG A 127 17.88 -10.18 -1.32
C ARG A 127 18.45 -8.92 -1.97
N ILE A 128 18.91 -8.98 -3.22
CA ILE A 128 19.32 -7.78 -3.96
C ILE A 128 18.13 -6.84 -4.12
N ARG A 129 16.96 -7.34 -4.54
CA ARG A 129 15.74 -6.53 -4.70
C ARG A 129 15.29 -5.87 -3.40
N LEU A 130 15.28 -6.61 -2.30
CA LEU A 130 14.78 -6.12 -1.01
C LEU A 130 15.82 -5.29 -0.24
N GLU A 131 17.02 -5.82 -0.07
CA GLU A 131 18.06 -5.25 0.81
C GLU A 131 19.08 -4.39 0.05
N GLY A 132 19.11 -4.46 -1.28
CA GLY A 132 20.11 -3.82 -2.11
C GLY A 132 21.44 -4.59 -2.13
N SER A 133 22.43 -3.98 -2.77
CA SER A 133 23.77 -4.55 -2.90
C SER A 133 24.62 -4.38 -1.63
N ARG A 134 24.44 -3.28 -0.89
CA ARG A 134 25.12 -2.97 0.37
C ARG A 134 26.66 -3.08 0.30
N GLY A 135 27.25 -2.78 -0.87
CA GLY A 135 28.69 -2.89 -1.10
C GLY A 135 29.23 -4.32 -1.22
N MET A 136 28.36 -5.34 -1.25
CA MET A 136 28.77 -6.72 -1.43
C MET A 136 29.06 -6.99 -2.90
N ARG A 137 30.32 -7.28 -3.25
CA ARG A 137 30.73 -7.59 -4.63
C ARG A 137 29.87 -8.67 -5.30
N SER A 138 29.41 -9.68 -4.55
CA SER A 138 28.54 -10.74 -5.06
C SER A 138 27.14 -10.27 -5.49
N ARG A 139 26.75 -9.05 -5.14
CA ARG A 139 25.46 -8.42 -5.47
C ARG A 139 25.58 -7.28 -6.49
N GLU A 140 26.81 -6.92 -6.90
CA GLU A 140 27.09 -5.74 -7.74
C GLU A 140 27.63 -6.09 -9.12
N PHE A 141 27.37 -7.32 -9.59
CA PHE A 141 27.84 -7.77 -10.91
C PHE A 141 27.29 -6.93 -12.08
N ALA A 142 26.14 -6.27 -11.88
CA ALA A 142 25.53 -5.32 -12.83
C ALA A 142 25.57 -3.86 -12.31
N GLY A 143 26.43 -3.58 -11.32
CA GLY A 143 26.50 -2.31 -10.61
C GLY A 143 25.75 -2.31 -9.26
N PRO A 144 25.95 -1.26 -8.42
CA PRO A 144 25.25 -1.11 -7.16
C PRO A 144 23.73 -1.00 -7.33
N VAL A 145 22.98 -1.57 -6.39
CA VAL A 145 21.51 -1.55 -6.39
C VAL A 145 21.00 -1.04 -5.05
N VAL A 146 20.18 0.00 -5.08
CA VAL A 146 19.42 0.45 -3.91
C VAL A 146 18.23 -0.51 -3.71
N GLY A 147 18.13 -1.08 -2.51
CA GLY A 147 17.06 -2.04 -2.20
C GLY A 147 15.75 -1.35 -1.84
N LEU A 148 14.64 -2.06 -2.01
CA LEU A 148 13.31 -1.57 -1.60
C LEU A 148 13.27 -1.15 -0.12
N GLN A 149 13.96 -1.87 0.77
CA GLN A 149 14.04 -1.51 2.19
C GLN A 149 14.60 -0.09 2.42
N GLU A 150 15.59 0.32 1.63
CA GLU A 150 16.17 1.65 1.71
C GLU A 150 15.26 2.70 1.07
N ILE A 151 14.73 2.42 -0.12
CA ILE A 151 13.78 3.29 -0.84
C ILE A 151 12.59 3.63 0.06
N TYR A 152 12.00 2.64 0.73
CA TYR A 152 10.85 2.86 1.61
C TYR A 152 11.20 3.67 2.84
N ARG A 153 12.30 3.38 3.54
CA ARG A 153 12.67 4.14 4.74
C ARG A 153 12.99 5.60 4.42
N LYS A 154 13.76 5.84 3.35
CA LYS A 154 14.07 7.19 2.88
C LYS A 154 12.81 7.93 2.44
N GLY A 155 12.01 7.30 1.58
CA GLY A 155 10.78 7.89 1.06
C GLY A 155 9.78 8.26 2.14
N LEU A 156 9.50 7.36 3.09
CA LEU A 156 8.55 7.63 4.17
C LEU A 156 9.03 8.76 5.09
N ALA A 157 10.32 8.78 5.43
CA ALA A 157 10.90 9.87 6.21
C ALA A 157 10.84 11.21 5.46
N HIS A 158 11.11 11.19 4.15
CA HIS A 158 11.04 12.36 3.28
C HIS A 158 9.62 12.91 3.14
N LEU A 159 8.61 12.05 3.01
CA LEU A 159 7.20 12.46 3.02
C LEU A 159 6.84 13.21 4.32
N ASP A 160 7.29 12.72 5.48
CA ASP A 160 7.06 13.40 6.75
C ASP A 160 7.83 14.72 6.86
N GLU A 161 9.06 14.80 6.36
CA GLU A 161 9.82 16.04 6.29
C GLU A 161 9.13 17.09 5.42
N ARG A 162 8.72 16.71 4.21
CA ARG A 162 7.96 17.54 3.26
C ARG A 162 6.67 18.04 3.91
N SER A 163 5.93 17.14 4.57
CA SER A 163 4.67 17.47 5.20
C SER A 163 4.84 18.41 6.40
N ARG A 164 5.83 18.16 7.26
CA ARG A 164 6.12 19.04 8.40
C ARG A 164 6.59 20.41 7.96
N SER A 165 7.41 20.49 6.91
CA SER A 165 7.92 21.74 6.39
C SER A 165 6.81 22.61 5.78
N ALA A 166 5.86 22.01 5.07
CA ALA A 166 4.78 22.73 4.39
C ALA A 166 3.53 22.95 5.26
N TYR A 167 3.22 22.01 6.17
CA TYR A 167 1.94 21.95 6.89
C TYR A 167 2.08 21.78 8.41
N GLY A 168 3.29 21.62 8.96
CA GLY A 168 3.55 21.52 10.40
C GLY A 168 3.12 20.21 11.05
N VAL A 169 2.74 19.19 10.26
CA VAL A 169 2.29 17.87 10.73
C VAL A 169 2.99 16.77 9.94
N ASP A 170 3.02 15.55 10.49
CA ASP A 170 3.50 14.37 9.74
C ASP A 170 2.56 14.05 8.57
N PHE A 171 3.07 13.37 7.54
CA PHE A 171 2.35 13.15 6.28
C PHE A 171 1.01 12.45 6.48
N ALA A 172 0.98 11.44 7.35
CA ALA A 172 -0.25 10.69 7.66
C ALA A 172 -1.35 11.57 8.30
N ALA A 173 -0.97 12.66 8.96
CA ALA A 173 -1.89 13.59 9.60
C ALA A 173 -2.27 14.79 8.70
N ALA A 174 -1.59 14.96 7.56
CA ALA A 174 -1.91 16.01 6.61
C ALA A 174 -3.27 15.78 5.93
N PRO A 175 -4.01 16.85 5.59
CA PRO A 175 -5.25 16.72 4.82
C PRO A 175 -5.02 16.02 3.46
N PRO A 176 -6.00 15.29 2.90
CA PRO A 176 -5.80 14.55 1.65
C PRO A 176 -5.26 15.39 0.47
N PRO A 177 -5.72 16.63 0.23
CA PRO A 177 -5.14 17.45 -0.83
C PRO A 177 -3.66 17.81 -0.62
N ALA A 178 -3.21 17.90 0.63
CA ALA A 178 -1.80 18.11 0.96
C ALA A 178 -0.96 16.85 0.72
N GLN A 179 -1.51 15.68 1.04
CA GLN A 179 -0.88 14.40 0.69
C GLN A 179 -0.73 14.24 -0.82
N ASP A 180 -1.78 14.56 -1.58
CA ASP A 180 -1.76 14.53 -3.05
C ASP A 180 -0.71 15.49 -3.62
N ALA A 181 -0.66 16.73 -3.11
CA ALA A 181 0.31 17.72 -3.56
C ALA A 181 1.76 17.25 -3.37
N ILE A 182 2.07 16.62 -2.23
CA ILE A 182 3.41 16.07 -1.97
C ILE A 182 3.68 14.88 -2.91
N LEU A 183 2.78 13.89 -2.98
CA LEU A 183 3.00 12.68 -3.79
C LEU A 183 3.08 12.98 -5.30
N SER A 184 2.38 14.02 -5.77
CA SER A 184 2.32 14.38 -7.18
C SER A 184 3.47 15.31 -7.64
N ASP A 185 4.30 15.82 -6.72
CA ASP A 185 5.41 16.71 -7.05
C ASP A 185 6.49 16.00 -7.86
N GLN A 186 6.44 16.18 -9.18
CA GLN A 186 7.38 15.58 -10.14
C GLN A 186 8.78 16.21 -10.09
N SER A 187 8.95 17.34 -9.41
CA SER A 187 10.26 17.98 -9.27
C SER A 187 11.11 17.36 -8.16
N ASP A 188 10.51 16.54 -7.30
CA ASP A 188 11.16 15.88 -6.17
C ASP A 188 11.50 14.43 -6.51
N SER A 189 12.75 14.19 -6.91
CA SER A 189 13.22 12.86 -7.30
C SER A 189 13.11 11.81 -6.19
N ASP A 190 13.34 12.21 -4.93
CA ASP A 190 13.33 11.28 -3.79
C ASP A 190 11.89 10.85 -3.48
N THR A 191 10.95 11.79 -3.57
CA THR A 191 9.51 11.46 -3.52
C THR A 191 9.11 10.56 -4.69
N GLN A 192 9.53 10.87 -5.91
CA GLN A 192 9.13 10.08 -7.09
C GLN A 192 9.76 8.66 -7.13
N GLU A 193 10.97 8.47 -6.62
CA GLU A 193 11.58 7.14 -6.45
C GLU A 193 10.72 6.28 -5.50
N PHE A 194 10.31 6.84 -4.37
CA PHE A 194 9.39 6.19 -3.45
C PHE A 194 8.03 5.91 -4.09
N VAL A 195 7.41 6.91 -4.73
CA VAL A 195 6.08 6.77 -5.35
C VAL A 195 6.08 5.67 -6.42
N GLY A 196 7.12 5.59 -7.26
CA GLY A 196 7.24 4.55 -8.27
C GLY A 196 7.24 3.14 -7.65
N ALA A 197 8.06 2.92 -6.61
CA ALA A 197 8.11 1.65 -5.91
C ALA A 197 6.83 1.35 -5.12
N ALA A 198 6.26 2.36 -4.45
CA ALA A 198 5.09 2.21 -3.60
C ALA A 198 3.81 1.99 -4.39
N LEU A 199 3.62 2.68 -5.52
CA LEU A 199 2.49 2.46 -6.42
C LEU A 199 2.50 1.05 -7.00
N ALA A 200 3.64 0.60 -7.55
CA ALA A 200 3.76 -0.74 -8.12
C ALA A 200 3.42 -1.82 -7.09
N ASN A 201 4.01 -1.75 -5.89
CA ASN A 201 3.74 -2.73 -4.84
C ASN A 201 2.33 -2.59 -4.24
N THR A 202 1.71 -1.40 -4.30
CA THR A 202 0.30 -1.22 -3.91
C THR A 202 -0.61 -1.95 -4.87
N LEU A 203 -0.36 -1.89 -6.17
CA LEU A 203 -1.13 -2.61 -7.18
C LEU A 203 -0.96 -4.13 -7.02
N GLU A 204 0.27 -4.60 -6.78
CA GLU A 204 0.54 -6.01 -6.47
C GLU A 204 -0.21 -6.46 -5.20
N ALA A 205 -0.19 -5.66 -4.14
CA ALA A 205 -0.90 -5.97 -2.91
C ALA A 205 -2.42 -5.85 -3.03
N MET A 206 -2.94 -4.95 -3.86
CA MET A 206 -4.37 -4.73 -4.06
C MET A 206 -5.00 -5.88 -4.86
N TYR A 207 -4.33 -6.29 -5.94
CA TYR A 207 -4.91 -7.20 -6.93
C TYR A 207 -4.26 -8.58 -6.96
N GLY A 208 -3.17 -8.79 -6.20
CA GLY A 208 -2.51 -10.08 -6.06
C GLY A 208 -3.24 -11.07 -5.16
N ALA A 209 -2.59 -12.21 -4.94
CA ALA A 209 -3.11 -13.27 -4.11
C ALA A 209 -3.09 -12.87 -2.61
N PRO A 210 -4.18 -13.11 -1.85
CA PRO A 210 -4.29 -12.66 -0.46
C PRO A 210 -3.27 -13.29 0.50
N GLU A 211 -2.62 -14.39 0.10
CA GLU A 211 -1.61 -15.08 0.89
C GLU A 211 -0.34 -14.24 1.11
N TYR A 212 -0.13 -13.20 0.30
CA TYR A 212 0.92 -12.20 0.51
C TYR A 212 0.50 -11.06 1.46
N GLY A 213 -0.68 -11.15 2.09
CA GLY A 213 -1.16 -10.25 3.14
C GLY A 213 -1.98 -9.05 2.65
N GLY A 214 -2.00 -8.82 1.33
CA GLY A 214 -2.85 -7.85 0.65
C GLY A 214 -4.20 -8.44 0.26
N ASN A 215 -4.93 -7.75 -0.61
CA ASN A 215 -6.22 -8.18 -1.18
C ASN A 215 -7.14 -8.88 -0.16
N ARG A 216 -7.19 -8.34 1.06
CA ARG A 216 -7.91 -8.97 2.17
C ARG A 216 -9.36 -9.16 1.80
N LYS A 217 -9.90 -10.34 2.13
CA LYS A 217 -11.29 -10.70 1.80
C LYS A 217 -11.60 -10.58 0.29
N LEU A 218 -10.59 -10.66 -0.57
CA LEU A 218 -10.71 -10.62 -2.03
C LEU A 218 -11.30 -9.30 -2.57
N VAL A 219 -11.11 -8.20 -1.83
CA VAL A 219 -11.71 -6.92 -2.17
C VAL A 219 -11.24 -6.37 -3.51
N GLY A 220 -10.00 -6.61 -3.93
CA GLY A 220 -9.49 -6.20 -5.24
C GLY A 220 -10.03 -7.02 -6.40
N TRP A 221 -10.67 -8.15 -6.13
CA TRP A 221 -11.28 -9.01 -7.16
C TRP A 221 -12.80 -8.84 -7.23
N THR A 222 -13.39 -8.12 -6.28
CA THR A 222 -14.85 -7.96 -6.22
C THR A 222 -15.37 -7.02 -7.32
N PRO A 223 -14.80 -5.81 -7.54
CA PRO A 223 -15.32 -4.88 -8.55
C PRO A 223 -15.27 -5.41 -9.98
N ASN A 224 -14.20 -6.15 -10.32
CA ASN A 224 -14.03 -6.76 -11.65
C ASN A 224 -14.68 -8.15 -11.76
N ARG A 225 -15.34 -8.63 -10.70
CA ARG A 225 -15.97 -9.96 -10.61
C ARG A 225 -15.00 -11.10 -10.92
N TRP A 226 -13.70 -10.90 -10.70
CA TRP A 226 -12.75 -11.99 -10.86
C TRP A 226 -12.96 -13.00 -9.74
N LEU A 227 -13.26 -14.25 -10.12
CA LEU A 227 -13.57 -15.30 -9.17
C LEU A 227 -12.34 -15.85 -8.43
N GLY A 228 -11.14 -15.37 -8.78
CA GLY A 228 -9.87 -15.93 -8.31
C GLY A 228 -9.59 -17.31 -8.89
N ASP A 229 -8.72 -18.06 -8.23
CA ASP A 229 -8.44 -19.46 -8.60
C ASP A 229 -9.69 -20.34 -8.43
N ARG A 230 -10.05 -21.05 -9.50
CA ARG A 230 -11.24 -21.90 -9.58
C ARG A 230 -10.98 -23.38 -9.42
N GLN A 231 -9.72 -23.81 -9.30
CA GLN A 231 -9.41 -25.23 -9.12
C GLN A 231 -9.81 -25.70 -7.71
N PRO A 232 -10.42 -26.89 -7.57
CA PRO A 232 -10.61 -27.92 -8.60
C PRO A 232 -11.91 -27.79 -9.42
N ALA A 233 -12.81 -26.86 -9.08
CA ALA A 233 -14.13 -26.75 -9.71
C ALA A 233 -14.06 -26.42 -11.21
N GLY A 234 -13.12 -25.56 -11.62
CA GLY A 234 -12.98 -25.09 -13.00
C GLY A 234 -14.20 -24.32 -13.52
N PHE A 235 -14.34 -24.33 -14.84
CA PHE A 235 -15.52 -23.84 -15.56
C PHE A 235 -16.12 -24.97 -16.41
N SER A 236 -17.45 -25.05 -16.46
CA SER A 236 -18.12 -25.98 -17.37
C SER A 236 -18.02 -25.48 -18.82
N PRO A 237 -18.17 -26.36 -19.83
CA PRO A 237 -18.19 -25.94 -21.23
C PRO A 237 -19.20 -24.83 -21.51
N ALA A 238 -20.39 -24.89 -20.90
CA ALA A 238 -21.42 -23.88 -21.05
C ALA A 238 -20.98 -22.51 -20.50
N GLN A 239 -20.30 -22.47 -19.34
CA GLN A 239 -19.78 -21.23 -18.77
C GLN A 239 -18.66 -20.61 -19.63
N VAL A 240 -17.88 -21.45 -20.31
CA VAL A 240 -16.84 -20.98 -21.26
C VAL A 240 -17.46 -20.46 -22.55
N SER A 241 -18.46 -21.15 -23.09
CA SER A 241 -19.12 -20.78 -24.35
C SER A 241 -20.14 -19.65 -24.19
N SER A 242 -20.60 -19.36 -22.98
CA SER A 242 -21.56 -18.30 -22.68
C SER A 242 -21.06 -17.51 -21.46
N PRO A 243 -20.04 -16.64 -21.64
CA PRO A 243 -19.56 -15.81 -20.55
C PRO A 243 -20.68 -14.88 -20.07
N ASP A 244 -20.69 -14.59 -18.76
CA ASP A 244 -21.61 -13.60 -18.19
C ASP A 244 -21.53 -12.30 -18.98
N PRO A 245 -22.66 -11.61 -19.24
CA PRO A 245 -22.61 -10.27 -19.80
C PRO A 245 -21.77 -9.42 -18.83
N GLY A 246 -20.65 -8.91 -19.35
CA GLY A 246 -19.74 -8.03 -18.61
C GLY A 246 -20.49 -6.83 -18.01
N PRO A 247 -19.82 -6.01 -17.18
CA PRO A 247 -20.49 -4.88 -16.53
C PRO A 247 -21.24 -4.06 -17.59
N ARG A 248 -22.52 -3.76 -17.34
CA ARG A 248 -23.19 -2.67 -18.05
C ARG A 248 -22.37 -1.43 -17.71
N VAL A 249 -21.61 -0.93 -18.67
CA VAL A 249 -20.92 0.35 -18.55
C VAL A 249 -21.99 1.35 -18.12
N GLY A 250 -21.85 1.90 -16.91
CA GLY A 250 -22.80 2.91 -16.43
C GLY A 250 -22.87 4.04 -17.45
N PRO A 251 -24.04 4.69 -17.62
CA PRO A 251 -24.24 5.67 -18.70
C PRO A 251 -23.17 6.77 -18.74
N ALA A 252 -22.58 7.12 -17.59
CA ALA A 252 -21.47 8.07 -17.49
C ALA A 252 -20.16 7.57 -18.13
N ALA A 253 -19.75 6.32 -17.86
CA ALA A 253 -18.52 5.76 -18.44
C ALA A 253 -18.68 5.46 -19.94
N ALA A 254 -19.89 5.12 -20.39
CA ALA A 254 -20.20 4.97 -21.81
C ALA A 254 -20.13 6.32 -22.53
N ALA A 255 -20.69 7.38 -21.92
CA ALA A 255 -20.61 8.74 -22.46
C ALA A 255 -19.16 9.26 -22.54
N LEU A 256 -18.33 9.01 -21.52
CA LEU A 256 -16.92 9.40 -21.52
C LEU A 256 -16.11 8.65 -22.59
N PHE A 257 -16.34 7.35 -22.76
CA PHE A 257 -15.69 6.56 -23.80
C PHE A 257 -16.13 7.00 -25.21
N SER A 258 -17.42 7.26 -25.42
CA SER A 258 -17.94 7.80 -26.68
C SER A 258 -17.39 9.21 -26.98
N ALA A 259 -17.29 10.08 -25.98
CA ALA A 259 -16.70 11.41 -26.13
C ALA A 259 -15.21 11.34 -26.49
N TRP A 260 -14.46 10.43 -25.86
CA TRP A 260 -13.06 10.17 -26.19
C TRP A 260 -12.88 9.63 -27.61
N LEU A 261 -13.70 8.67 -28.04
CA LEU A 261 -13.69 8.15 -29.42
C LEU A 261 -13.98 9.26 -30.45
N ALA A 262 -15.02 10.06 -30.21
CA ALA A 262 -15.39 11.16 -31.10
C ALA A 262 -14.32 12.25 -31.19
N ALA A 263 -13.62 12.55 -30.10
CA ALA A 263 -12.48 13.48 -30.09
C ALA A 263 -11.29 12.93 -30.89
N ARG A 264 -11.09 11.60 -30.87
CA ARG A 264 -10.00 10.93 -31.58
C ARG A 264 -10.22 10.83 -33.09
N GLU A 265 -11.48 10.75 -33.53
CA GLU A 265 -11.84 10.74 -34.95
C GLU A 265 -11.74 12.14 -35.59
N LYS A 266 -12.02 13.21 -34.83
CA LYS A 266 -11.86 14.60 -35.30
C LYS A 266 -10.40 15.08 -35.39
N GLY A 267 -9.46 14.32 -34.84
CA GLY A 267 -8.04 14.66 -34.78
C GLY A 267 -7.15 13.96 -35.81
N ARG A 268 -7.70 13.25 -36.80
CA ARG A 268 -6.90 12.71 -37.91
C ARG A 268 -6.94 13.70 -39.09
N PRO A 269 -5.79 14.09 -39.65
CA PRO A 269 -5.76 14.87 -40.90
C PRO A 269 -6.35 14.08 -42.07
#